data_AF-A0A6N6P981-F1
#
_entry.id   AF-A0A6N6P981-F1
#
_cell.length_a   1.000
_cell.length_b   1.000
_cell.length_c   1.000
_cell.angle_alpha   90.00
_cell.angle_beta   90.00
_cell.angle_gamma   90.00
#
_symmetry.space_group_name_H-M   'P 1'
#
loop_
_entity.id
_entity.type
_entity.pdbx_description
1 polymer ?
#
loop_
_entity_poly.entity_id
_entity_poly.type
_entity_poly.pdbx_seq_one_letter_code
_entity_poly.pdbx_strand_id
1 'polypeptide(L)'
;MNVWIIFPLLLVLLTMTGCDPQINIAGAYFPAWLLSGLVALAAFWILHLIFLRTKMIPFFVPIPLFYAALYIALTCGCWLLFFAAR
;
A
#
# COMPACT_ATOMS: atom_id res chain seq x y z
N MET A 1 21.59 14.58 22.88
CA MET A 1 20.92 15.04 21.65
C MET A 1 19.60 15.69 22.05
N ASN A 2 19.38 16.95 21.69
CA ASN A 2 18.30 17.78 22.22
C ASN A 2 16.97 17.46 21.51
N VAL A 3 15.95 16.96 22.23
CA VAL A 3 14.65 16.52 21.65
C VAL A 3 13.97 17.62 20.82
N TRP A 4 14.19 18.87 21.21
CA TRP A 4 13.74 20.07 20.51
C TRP A 4 14.29 20.24 19.08
N ILE A 5 15.43 19.64 18.77
CA ILE A 5 16.03 19.64 17.43
C ILE A 5 15.59 18.40 16.64
N ILE A 6 15.41 17.27 17.33
CA ILE A 6 15.02 15.99 16.71
C ILE A 6 13.61 16.09 16.12
N PHE A 7 12.68 16.74 16.82
CA PHE A 7 11.29 16.83 16.38
C PHE A 7 11.12 17.57 15.02
N PRO A 8 11.64 18.80 14.84
CA PRO A 8 11.56 19.48 13.54
C PRO A 8 12.40 18.77 12.46
N LEU A 9 13.55 18.20 12.83
CA LEU A 9 14.39 17.44 11.90
C LEU A 9 13.66 16.19 11.38
N LEU A 10 12.99 15.45 12.26
CA LEU A 10 12.17 14.29 11.90
C LEU A 10 11.01 14.71 10.99
N LEU A 11 10.36 15.84 11.30
CA LEU A 11 9.27 16.39 10.48
C LEU A 11 9.76 16.76 9.07
N VAL A 12 10.91 17.45 8.96
CA VAL A 12 11.52 17.80 7.67
C VAL A 12 11.90 16.54 6.90
N LEU A 13 12.52 15.55 7.54
CA LEU A 13 12.90 14.29 6.90
C LEU A 13 11.66 13.51 6.40
N LEU A 14 10.55 13.51 7.14
CA LEU A 14 9.28 12.91 6.71
C LEU A 14 8.65 13.65 5.52
N THR A 15 8.85 14.97 5.39
CA THR A 15 8.37 15.74 4.23
C THR A 15 9.29 15.65 3.02
N MET A 16 10.56 15.26 3.20
CA MET A 16 11.56 15.14 2.15
C MET A 16 11.58 13.73 1.50
N THR A 17 10.78 12.77 1.96
CA THR A 17 10.62 11.46 1.28
C THR A 17 9.78 11.53 0.00
N GLY A 18 9.30 12.72 -0.37
CA GLY A 18 8.54 13.00 -1.58
C GLY A 18 9.41 13.48 -2.75
N CYS A 19 10.67 13.04 -2.86
CA CYS A 19 11.40 13.18 -4.11
C CYS A 19 10.63 12.36 -5.15
N ASP A 20 9.85 13.04 -5.97
CA ASP A 20 8.96 12.40 -6.90
C ASP A 20 9.81 11.54 -7.85
N PRO A 21 9.43 10.28 -8.13
CA PRO A 21 9.95 9.64 -9.32
C PRO A 21 9.39 10.45 -10.51
N GLN A 22 10.16 11.44 -11.00
CA GLN A 22 9.82 12.20 -12.20
C GLN A 22 9.61 11.28 -13.41
N ILE A 23 10.14 10.06 -13.35
CA ILE A 23 9.85 9.00 -14.30
C ILE A 23 8.54 8.35 -13.88
N ASN A 24 7.45 8.83 -14.46
CA ASN A 24 6.16 8.15 -14.42
C ASN A 24 6.24 6.86 -15.26
N ILE A 25 6.34 5.71 -14.59
CA ILE A 25 6.20 4.41 -15.26
C ILE A 25 4.73 4.04 -15.28
N ALA A 26 4.10 4.12 -16.46
CA ALA A 26 2.78 3.56 -16.74
C ALA A 26 1.68 3.94 -15.72
N GLY A 27 1.65 5.18 -15.23
CA GLY A 27 0.64 5.64 -14.27
C GLY A 27 1.01 5.45 -12.80
N ALA A 28 2.22 5.01 -12.50
CA ALA A 28 2.81 5.02 -11.15
C ALA A 28 3.27 6.43 -10.74
N TYR A 29 2.39 7.43 -10.86
CA TYR A 29 2.67 8.78 -10.39
C TYR A 29 2.55 8.86 -8.87
N PHE A 30 3.47 9.59 -8.24
CA PHE A 30 3.34 9.94 -6.83
C PHE A 30 2.19 10.95 -6.67
N PRO A 31 1.25 10.79 -5.71
CA PRO A 31 1.17 9.79 -4.64
C PRO A 31 0.18 8.63 -4.91
N ALA A 32 -0.39 8.51 -6.12
CA ALA A 32 -1.50 7.60 -6.39
C ALA A 32 -1.18 6.13 -6.13
N TRP A 33 -0.04 5.63 -6.63
CA TRP A 33 0.36 4.23 -6.42
C TRP A 33 0.57 3.90 -4.93
N LEU A 34 1.19 4.83 -4.20
CA LEU A 34 1.43 4.72 -2.76
C LEU A 34 0.10 4.71 -1.99
N LEU A 35 -0.80 5.63 -2.33
CA LEU A 35 -2.12 5.70 -1.70
C LEU A 35 -2.95 4.45 -2.01
N SER A 36 -2.93 3.96 -3.24
CA SER A 36 -3.61 2.71 -3.61
C SER A 36 -3.03 1.51 -2.87
N GLY A 37 -1.71 1.45 -2.66
CA GLY A 37 -1.06 0.39 -1.89
C GLY A 37 -1.44 0.43 -0.41
N LEU A 38 -1.48 1.62 0.20
CA LEU A 38 -1.88 1.79 1.60
C LEU A 38 -3.35 1.40 1.83
N VAL A 39 -4.26 1.82 0.94
CA VAL A 39 -5.68 1.42 1.00
C VAL A 39 -5.81 -0.09 0.79
N ALA A 40 -5.08 -0.65 -0.18
CA ALA A 40 -5.06 -2.08 -0.42
C ALA A 40 -4.52 -2.88 0.78
N LEU A 41 -3.53 -2.35 1.51
CA LEU A 41 -3.00 -2.99 2.72
C LEU A 41 -4.05 -3.07 3.83
N ALA A 42 -4.80 -1.98 4.04
CA ALA A 42 -5.91 -1.97 4.99
C ALA A 42 -7.01 -2.97 4.59
N ALA A 43 -7.40 -2.99 3.32
CA ALA A 43 -8.38 -3.95 2.79
C ALA A 43 -7.88 -5.40 2.89
N PHE A 44 -6.61 -5.64 2.59
CA PHE A 44 -5.96 -6.94 2.72
C PHE A 44 -6.03 -7.45 4.17
N TRP A 45 -5.77 -6.59 5.15
CA TRP A 45 -5.86 -6.97 6.56
C TRP A 45 -7.28 -7.37 6.96
N ILE A 46 -8.29 -6.62 6.49
CA ILE A 46 -9.71 -6.94 6.72
C ILE A 46 -10.05 -8.31 6.10
N LEU A 47 -9.63 -8.57 4.86
CA LEU A 47 -9.85 -9.87 4.21
C LEU A 47 -9.11 -11.01 4.92
N HIS A 48 -7.88 -10.77 5.39
CA HIS A 48 -7.12 -11.75 6.16
C HIS A 48 -7.87 -12.14 7.45
N LEU A 49 -8.41 -11.17 8.17
CA LEU A 49 -9.25 -11.42 9.35
C LEU A 49 -10.51 -12.23 8.99
N ILE A 50 -11.14 -11.94 7.85
CA ILE A 50 -12.29 -12.71 7.36
C ILE A 50 -11.86 -14.16 7.07
N PHE A 51 -10.75 -14.39 6.39
CA PHE A 51 -10.25 -15.74 6.09
C PHE A 51 -9.90 -16.55 7.35
N LEU A 52 -9.37 -15.89 8.37
CA LEU A 52 -9.15 -16.50 9.68
C LEU A 52 -10.47 -16.93 10.33
N ARG A 53 -11.49 -16.06 10.30
CA ARG A 53 -12.81 -16.34 10.88
C ARG A 53 -13.55 -17.45 10.14
N THR A 54 -13.44 -17.50 8.81
CA THR A 54 -14.08 -18.52 7.97
C THR A 54 -13.27 -19.81 7.86
N LYS A 55 -12.07 -19.88 8.47
CA LYS A 55 -11.14 -21.01 8.39
C LYS A 55 -10.78 -21.38 6.94
N MET A 56 -10.66 -20.39 6.06
CA MET A 56 -10.39 -20.61 4.63
C MET A 56 -8.89 -20.79 4.31
N ILE A 57 -8.00 -20.46 5.25
CA ILE A 57 -6.54 -20.53 5.04
C ILE A 57 -6.04 -21.89 4.52
N PRO A 58 -6.54 -23.06 5.00
CA PRO A 58 -6.08 -24.36 4.52
C PRO A 58 -6.37 -24.62 3.03
N PHE A 59 -7.29 -23.89 2.41
CA PHE A 59 -7.63 -24.05 0.99
C PHE A 59 -6.72 -23.23 0.06
N PHE A 60 -5.88 -22.35 0.60
CA PHE A 60 -4.99 -21.50 -0.18
C PHE A 60 -3.57 -22.06 -0.16
N VAL A 61 -3.15 -22.73 -1.24
CA VAL A 61 -1.78 -23.24 -1.39
C VAL A 61 -1.27 -22.90 -2.80
N PRO A 62 -0.13 -22.20 -2.95
CA PRO A 62 0.79 -21.70 -1.92
C PRO A 62 0.36 -20.37 -1.28
N ILE A 63 0.31 -20.32 0.06
CA ILE A 63 -0.15 -19.15 0.86
C ILE A 63 0.58 -17.84 0.49
N PRO A 64 1.94 -17.81 0.36
CA PRO A 64 2.64 -16.56 0.08
C PRO A 64 2.23 -15.96 -1.28
N LEU A 65 2.05 -16.81 -2.29
CA LEU A 65 1.63 -16.39 -3.62
C LEU A 65 0.19 -15.86 -3.60
N PHE A 66 -0.71 -16.54 -2.88
CA PHE A 66 -2.09 -16.09 -2.72
C PHE A 66 -2.16 -14.70 -2.06
N TYR A 67 -1.39 -14.48 -0.99
CA TYR A 67 -1.39 -13.18 -0.29
C TYR A 67 -0.74 -12.07 -1.12
N ALA A 68 0.36 -12.38 -1.83
CA ALA A 68 0.98 -11.45 -2.76
C ALA A 68 0.01 -11.07 -3.89
N ALA A 69 -0.64 -12.05 -4.52
CA ALA A 69 -1.61 -11.83 -5.58
C ALA A 69 -2.82 -11.02 -5.09
N LEU A 70 -3.32 -11.32 -3.89
CA LEU A 70 -4.44 -10.59 -3.29
C LEU A 70 -4.08 -9.12 -3.06
N TYR A 71 -2.92 -8.85 -2.47
CA TYR A 71 -2.46 -7.48 -2.24
C TYR A 71 -2.27 -6.70 -3.54
N ILE A 72 -1.65 -7.31 -4.56
CA ILE A 72 -1.45 -6.69 -5.88
C ILE A 72 -2.81 -6.43 -6.54
N ALA A 73 -3.73 -7.40 -6.52
CA ALA A 73 -5.06 -7.26 -7.11
C ALA A 73 -5.85 -6.11 -6.46
N LEU A 74 -5.78 -5.98 -5.12
CA LEU A 74 -6.42 -4.87 -4.39
C LEU A 74 -5.77 -3.52 -4.74
N THR A 75 -4.43 -3.49 -4.86
CA THR A 75 -3.69 -2.27 -5.21
C THR A 75 -4.07 -1.81 -6.62
N CYS A 76 -4.00 -2.72 -7.60
CA CYS A 76 -4.39 -2.44 -8.98
C CYS A 76 -5.88 -2.09 -9.09
N GLY A 77 -6.76 -2.79 -8.36
CA GLY A 77 -8.19 -2.52 -8.33
C GLY A 77 -8.49 -1.12 -7.79
N CYS A 78 -7.90 -0.74 -6.66
CA CYS A 78 -8.00 0.63 -6.14
C CYS A 78 -7.50 1.65 -7.15
N TRP A 79 -6.36 1.38 -7.79
CA TRP A 79 -5.81 2.29 -8.77
C TRP A 79 -6.72 2.46 -9.99
N LEU A 80 -7.27 1.36 -10.52
CA LEU A 80 -8.21 1.40 -11.64
C LEU A 80 -9.48 2.18 -11.31
N LEU A 81 -10.05 1.95 -10.12
CA LEU A 81 -11.30 2.58 -9.69
C LEU A 81 -11.14 4.09 -9.43
N PHE A 82 -10.04 4.52 -8.84
CA PHE A 82 -9.88 5.90 -8.39
C PHE A 82 -9.05 6.77 -9.34
N PHE A 83 -8.13 6.19 -10.10
CA PHE A 83 -7.11 6.93 -10.85
C PHE A 83 -7.09 6.64 -12.35
N ALA A 84 -7.46 5.44 -12.80
CA ALA A 84 -7.42 5.12 -14.23
C ALA A 84 -8.71 5.49 -15.00
N ALA A 85 -9.85 5.51 -14.31
CA ALA A 85 -11.15 5.85 -14.91
C ALA A 85 -11.41 7.37 -15.02
N ARG A 86 -10.39 8.20 -14.76
CA ARG A 86 -10.47 9.67 -14.80
C ARG A 86 -9.32 10.20 -15.65
#